data_AF-A0A3N1P551-F1
#
_entry.id   AF-A0A3N1P551-F1
#
_cell.length_a   1.000
_cell.length_b   1.000
_cell.length_c   1.000
_cell.angle_alpha   90.00
_cell.angle_beta   90.00
_cell.angle_gamma   90.00
#
_symmetry.space_group_name_H-M   'P 1'
#
loop_
_entity.id
_entity.type
_entity.pdbx_description
1 polymer ?
#
loop_
_entity_poly.entity_id
_entity_poly.type
_entity_poly.pdbx_seq_one_letter_code
_entity_poly.pdbx_strand_id
1 'polypeptide(L)'
;MKRSRRDFLRVGVTGMLLLGGMFGLSGPSQAQAEAAICFGRPATIVVNDPFVVTEGTSGADVIVGTSGPDIIKGLGGNDRICGLGGDDTIQGGLGNDQLDGASGDDALVGDVFDEEGNADGGGNDVLLGGDGSDGLIGDSLSSFFAHGSGGGNDRLEGGAGNDRLVGDSVGESASGGGRDYLDGGEGNDDMIGDSQALAGNAEGAGDDTLLGGLGVNDLLIGDSDAYANATGDGGDDTLDTGADGGTAAIGDHNIRNEFGGYASGSGRDKIIGGPSDELLAGDSSVVESGLSSASNDEIDGRGGNDRIFGDNADYFLTTSVGTAGGRDRLSGGDGADSLSAGPGNDALDGGPGGPDSCDGESGTDTATATCEAVLHVP
;
A
#
# COMPACT_ATOMS: atom_id res chain seq x y z
N MET A 1 67.85 -4.63 -83.57
CA MET A 1 67.85 -3.36 -84.33
C MET A 1 68.31 -2.22 -83.42
N LYS A 2 69.27 -1.42 -83.90
CA LYS A 2 69.76 -0.08 -83.49
C LYS A 2 69.34 0.45 -82.09
N ARG A 3 70.24 0.53 -81.10
CA ARG A 3 71.29 1.54 -80.79
C ARG A 3 70.79 2.73 -79.95
N SER A 4 71.63 3.08 -78.95
CA SER A 4 71.77 4.39 -78.26
C SER A 4 70.92 4.52 -76.99
N ARG A 5 71.42 4.88 -75.80
CA ARG A 5 72.70 5.51 -75.40
C ARG A 5 72.94 5.24 -73.90
N ARG A 6 74.21 5.18 -73.52
CA ARG A 6 74.72 5.15 -72.14
C ARG A 6 74.55 6.53 -71.50
N ASP A 7 74.45 6.63 -70.16
CA ASP A 7 75.64 6.96 -69.34
C ASP A 7 75.34 7.27 -67.85
N PHE A 8 76.26 6.76 -67.00
CA PHE A 8 76.65 7.14 -65.62
C PHE A 8 75.57 7.13 -64.50
N LEU A 9 75.77 6.61 -63.28
CA LEU A 9 76.95 6.36 -62.44
C LEU A 9 76.57 5.33 -61.34
N ARG A 10 77.53 4.51 -60.89
CA ARG A 10 77.42 3.55 -59.76
C ARG A 10 77.89 4.19 -58.44
N VAL A 11 77.58 3.49 -57.34
CA VAL A 11 78.18 3.53 -55.97
C VAL A 11 77.48 4.53 -55.02
N GLY A 12 77.11 4.21 -53.78
CA GLY A 12 77.35 3.04 -52.94
C GLY A 12 76.64 3.13 -51.58
N VAL A 13 76.83 2.08 -50.80
CA VAL A 13 76.26 1.69 -49.49
C VAL A 13 76.48 2.70 -48.36
N THR A 14 75.47 2.92 -47.51
CA THR A 14 75.58 2.89 -46.01
C THR A 14 74.20 2.99 -45.36
N GLY A 15 73.97 2.19 -44.31
CA GLY A 15 72.75 2.26 -43.49
C GLY A 15 72.80 3.39 -42.46
N MET A 16 71.62 3.89 -42.08
CA MET A 16 71.42 4.69 -40.87
C MET A 16 69.94 4.65 -40.46
N LEU A 17 69.72 4.43 -39.15
CA LEU A 17 68.48 4.61 -38.38
C LEU A 17 67.79 5.96 -38.65
N LEU A 18 66.45 6.01 -38.68
CA LEU A 18 65.63 6.96 -37.90
C LEU A 18 64.11 6.74 -38.05
N LEU A 19 63.46 6.78 -36.88
CA LEU A 19 62.05 6.97 -36.47
C LEU A 19 60.94 7.26 -37.51
N GLY A 20 59.75 6.72 -37.21
CA GLY A 20 58.51 7.52 -37.21
C GLY A 20 57.34 6.92 -37.98
N GLY A 21 56.36 6.35 -37.27
CA GLY A 21 55.09 5.94 -37.86
C GLY A 21 54.23 5.10 -36.92
N MET A 22 53.74 5.71 -35.84
CA MET A 22 52.61 5.17 -35.07
C MET A 22 51.37 5.17 -35.97
N PHE A 23 50.98 4.00 -36.45
CA PHE A 23 49.60 3.76 -36.86
C PHE A 23 48.87 3.20 -35.64
N GLY A 24 47.94 4.00 -35.12
CA GLY A 24 47.11 3.67 -33.97
C GLY A 24 46.31 2.41 -34.24
N LEU A 25 46.53 1.39 -33.41
CA LEU A 25 45.59 0.31 -33.20
C LEU A 25 44.39 0.93 -32.47
N SER A 26 43.32 1.22 -33.18
CA SER A 26 42.00 1.38 -32.54
C SER A 26 41.64 0.00 -31.99
N GLY A 27 41.87 -0.20 -30.68
CA GLY A 27 41.33 -1.35 -29.97
C GLY A 27 39.81 -1.40 -30.08
N PRO A 28 39.17 -2.56 -29.84
CA PRO A 28 37.73 -2.60 -29.72
C PRO A 28 37.33 -1.60 -28.64
N SER A 29 36.40 -0.70 -28.96
CA SER A 29 35.76 0.13 -27.96
C SER A 29 35.23 -0.82 -26.89
N GLN A 30 35.78 -0.74 -25.68
CA GLN A 30 35.08 -1.28 -24.52
C GLN A 30 33.79 -0.48 -24.46
N ALA A 31 32.69 -1.06 -24.93
CA ALA A 31 31.38 -0.61 -24.49
C ALA A 31 31.43 -0.72 -22.97
N GLN A 32 31.52 0.42 -22.28
CA GLN A 32 31.31 0.43 -20.85
C GLN A 32 29.91 -0.15 -20.68
N ALA A 33 29.80 -1.25 -19.91
CA ALA A 33 28.51 -1.72 -19.48
C ALA A 33 27.80 -0.53 -18.86
N GLU A 34 26.62 -0.21 -19.38
CA GLU A 34 25.81 0.88 -18.86
C GLU A 34 25.56 0.57 -17.39
N ALA A 35 25.80 1.56 -16.51
CA ALA A 35 25.65 1.34 -15.08
C ALA A 35 24.19 0.93 -14.82
N ALA A 36 23.98 -0.06 -13.96
CA ALA A 36 22.64 -0.41 -13.49
C ALA A 36 21.97 0.86 -12.95
N ILE A 37 20.68 1.02 -13.23
CA ILE A 37 19.90 2.20 -12.83
C ILE A 37 18.67 1.77 -12.05
N CYS A 38 18.31 2.55 -11.03
CA CYS A 38 17.08 2.41 -10.26
C CYS A 38 16.47 3.81 -10.10
N PHE A 39 15.17 3.96 -10.39
CA PHE A 39 14.48 5.27 -10.43
C PHE A 39 15.26 6.36 -11.21
N GLY A 40 15.89 5.98 -12.33
CA GLY A 40 16.68 6.88 -13.18
C GLY A 40 18.02 7.35 -12.59
N ARG A 41 18.48 6.75 -11.49
CA ARG A 41 19.78 7.03 -10.86
C ARG A 41 20.75 5.86 -11.04
N PRO A 42 22.04 6.10 -11.32
CA PRO A 42 23.04 5.03 -11.35
C PRO A 42 23.22 4.39 -9.97
N ALA A 43 23.33 3.07 -9.94
CA ALA A 43 23.55 2.29 -8.73
C ALA A 43 24.86 2.67 -8.01
N THR A 44 24.78 2.86 -6.70
CA THR A 44 25.93 2.90 -5.79
C THR A 44 26.34 1.48 -5.38
N ILE A 45 25.38 0.56 -5.31
CA ILE A 45 25.56 -0.84 -4.96
C ILE A 45 24.82 -1.72 -5.98
N VAL A 46 25.49 -2.76 -6.48
CA VAL A 46 24.89 -3.75 -7.38
C VAL A 46 25.02 -5.12 -6.71
N VAL A 47 23.89 -5.79 -6.49
CA VAL A 47 23.83 -7.14 -5.91
C VAL A 47 24.42 -8.13 -6.92
N ASN A 48 25.19 -9.10 -6.43
CA ASN A 48 25.84 -10.10 -7.28
C ASN A 48 25.51 -11.54 -6.90
N ASP A 49 24.90 -11.76 -5.73
CA ASP A 49 24.53 -13.08 -5.22
C ASP A 49 23.15 -12.99 -4.54
N PRO A 50 22.10 -13.59 -5.13
CA PRO A 50 20.72 -13.46 -4.64
C PRO A 50 20.53 -13.93 -3.19
N PHE A 51 21.32 -14.90 -2.73
CA PHE A 51 21.11 -15.51 -1.41
C PHE A 51 21.94 -14.89 -0.28
N VAL A 52 22.53 -13.72 -0.51
CA VAL A 52 23.37 -13.03 0.48
C VAL A 52 22.77 -11.68 0.79
N VAL A 53 22.58 -11.40 2.08
CA VAL A 53 22.12 -10.10 2.57
C VAL A 53 23.06 -9.01 2.04
N THR A 54 22.48 -8.08 1.29
CA THR A 54 23.15 -6.87 0.83
C THR A 54 22.78 -5.72 1.75
N GLU A 55 23.78 -5.07 2.33
CA GLU A 55 23.60 -3.92 3.21
C GLU A 55 24.06 -2.64 2.50
N GLY A 56 23.23 -1.59 2.60
CA GLY A 56 23.53 -0.22 2.23
C GLY A 56 24.41 0.46 3.26
N THR A 57 24.27 1.77 3.38
CA THR A 57 25.07 2.60 4.28
C THR A 57 24.20 3.42 5.21
N SER A 58 24.75 4.47 5.83
CA SER A 58 23.96 5.37 6.71
C SER A 58 23.55 6.65 5.99
N GLY A 59 23.69 6.68 4.67
CA GLY A 59 23.22 7.77 3.83
C GLY A 59 22.69 7.22 2.52
N ALA A 60 22.07 8.11 1.73
CA ALA A 60 21.36 7.74 0.52
C ALA A 60 22.16 6.87 -0.45
N ASP A 61 21.64 5.69 -0.72
CA ASP A 61 22.13 4.68 -1.62
C ASP A 61 21.19 4.46 -2.81
N VAL A 62 21.75 3.88 -3.88
CA VAL A 62 20.99 3.37 -5.01
C VAL A 62 21.41 1.92 -5.19
N ILE A 63 20.51 1.00 -4.84
CA ILE A 63 20.78 -0.43 -4.81
C ILE A 63 19.98 -1.09 -5.93
N VAL A 64 20.65 -1.92 -6.74
CA VAL A 64 20.00 -2.72 -7.78
C VAL A 64 20.26 -4.20 -7.50
N GLY A 65 19.17 -4.96 -7.38
CA GLY A 65 19.09 -6.40 -7.23
C GLY A 65 19.52 -7.17 -8.48
N THR A 66 19.11 -8.42 -8.55
CA THR A 66 19.47 -9.39 -9.57
C THR A 66 18.26 -9.73 -10.44
N SER A 67 18.02 -11.00 -10.73
CA SER A 67 16.80 -11.45 -11.41
C SER A 67 16.30 -12.74 -10.75
N GLY A 68 16.72 -12.94 -9.51
CA GLY A 68 16.31 -13.98 -8.61
C GLY A 68 16.21 -13.37 -7.21
N PRO A 69 15.77 -14.16 -6.24
CA PRO A 69 15.36 -13.66 -4.93
C PRO A 69 16.53 -13.03 -4.19
N ASP A 70 16.44 -11.75 -3.84
CA ASP A 70 17.43 -10.95 -3.14
C ASP A 70 16.99 -10.63 -1.70
N ILE A 71 17.98 -10.39 -0.82
CA ILE A 71 17.73 -9.82 0.52
C ILE A 71 18.51 -8.52 0.62
N ILE A 72 17.81 -7.38 0.68
CA ILE A 72 18.41 -6.04 0.62
C ILE A 72 18.00 -5.22 1.84
N LYS A 73 18.96 -4.54 2.47
CA LYS A 73 18.74 -3.59 3.57
C LYS A 73 19.41 -2.25 3.24
N GLY A 74 18.67 -1.18 3.02
CA GLY A 74 19.21 0.17 2.76
C GLY A 74 19.88 0.79 4.01
N LEU A 75 19.34 0.46 5.18
CA LEU A 75 19.76 0.85 6.54
C LEU A 75 19.37 2.28 6.93
N GLY A 76 19.93 3.31 6.32
CA GLY A 76 19.45 4.65 6.61
C GLY A 76 19.94 5.70 5.64
N GLY A 77 19.24 6.83 5.60
CA GLY A 77 19.31 7.74 4.47
C GLY A 77 18.10 7.54 3.56
N ASN A 78 18.05 8.28 2.46
CA ASN A 78 16.92 8.23 1.53
C ASN A 78 17.31 7.40 0.32
N ASP A 79 16.98 6.12 0.38
CA ASP A 79 17.46 5.08 -0.49
C ASP A 79 16.55 4.88 -1.70
N ARG A 80 17.13 4.26 -2.74
CA ARG A 80 16.43 3.81 -3.95
C ARG A 80 16.83 2.38 -4.21
N ILE A 81 15.89 1.46 -4.06
CA ILE A 81 16.17 0.03 -4.13
C ILE A 81 15.24 -0.59 -5.16
N CYS A 82 15.82 -1.32 -6.12
CA CYS A 82 15.07 -2.07 -7.13
C CYS A 82 15.48 -3.55 -7.06
N GLY A 83 14.58 -4.44 -6.69
CA GLY A 83 14.79 -5.90 -6.63
C GLY A 83 14.89 -6.55 -8.01
N LEU A 84 14.10 -6.02 -8.96
CA LEU A 84 13.98 -6.40 -10.37
C LEU A 84 13.19 -7.68 -10.62
N GLY A 85 13.51 -8.79 -9.99
CA GLY A 85 12.57 -9.89 -10.02
C GLY A 85 13.11 -11.18 -9.46
N GLY A 86 12.22 -12.14 -9.26
CA GLY A 86 12.37 -13.12 -8.19
C GLY A 86 11.68 -12.60 -6.93
N ASP A 87 11.54 -13.48 -5.94
CA ASP A 87 10.83 -13.15 -4.70
C ASP A 87 11.81 -12.47 -3.73
N ASP A 88 11.73 -11.14 -3.63
CA ASP A 88 12.69 -10.30 -2.94
C ASP A 88 12.23 -9.94 -1.52
N THR A 89 13.19 -9.74 -0.61
CA THR A 89 12.93 -9.12 0.70
C THR A 89 13.74 -7.84 0.80
N ILE A 90 13.06 -6.71 0.79
CA ILE A 90 13.67 -5.39 0.74
C ILE A 90 13.24 -4.58 1.97
N GLN A 91 14.24 -4.09 2.67
CA GLN A 91 14.09 -3.15 3.78
C GLN A 91 14.75 -1.82 3.37
N GLY A 92 14.02 -0.71 3.34
CA GLY A 92 14.58 0.61 3.07
C GLY A 92 15.48 1.07 4.22
N GLY A 93 14.95 1.04 5.44
CA GLY A 93 15.64 1.54 6.63
C GLY A 93 15.25 2.99 6.91
N LEU A 94 15.96 3.63 7.83
CA LEU A 94 15.54 4.95 8.31
C LEU A 94 15.61 6.02 7.21
N GLY A 95 14.50 6.62 6.82
CA GLY A 95 14.56 7.72 5.86
C GLY A 95 13.26 8.02 5.12
N ASN A 96 13.42 8.41 3.86
CA ASN A 96 12.28 8.46 2.94
C ASN A 96 12.75 7.76 1.68
N ASP A 97 12.28 6.54 1.51
CA ASP A 97 12.83 5.54 0.63
C ASP A 97 11.94 5.28 -0.58
N GLN A 98 12.51 4.64 -1.58
CA GLN A 98 11.84 4.26 -2.82
C GLN A 98 12.23 2.81 -3.12
N LEU A 99 11.27 1.90 -2.98
CA LEU A 99 11.44 0.47 -3.13
C LEU A 99 10.59 -0.01 -4.32
N ASP A 100 11.16 -0.89 -5.15
CA ASP A 100 10.52 -1.50 -6.31
C ASP A 100 10.88 -2.99 -6.34
N GLY A 101 9.94 -3.87 -6.00
CA GLY A 101 10.10 -5.33 -6.04
C GLY A 101 10.11 -5.86 -7.48
N ALA A 102 9.22 -5.30 -8.29
CA ALA A 102 9.03 -5.48 -9.71
C ALA A 102 8.33 -6.79 -10.12
N SER A 103 8.94 -7.97 -10.02
CA SER A 103 8.22 -9.18 -10.42
C SER A 103 8.61 -10.39 -9.57
N GLY A 104 7.65 -11.06 -8.98
CA GLY A 104 7.89 -12.06 -7.95
C GLY A 104 7.00 -11.77 -6.76
N ASP A 105 6.89 -12.71 -5.83
CA ASP A 105 6.14 -12.46 -4.59
C ASP A 105 7.07 -11.75 -3.59
N ASP A 106 6.98 -10.43 -3.50
CA ASP A 106 7.94 -9.56 -2.81
C ASP A 106 7.49 -9.17 -1.40
N ALA A 107 8.45 -8.94 -0.50
CA ALA A 107 8.23 -8.38 0.83
C ALA A 107 9.01 -7.07 0.99
N LEU A 108 8.28 -5.95 1.01
CA LEU A 108 8.82 -4.60 1.08
C LEU A 108 8.46 -3.95 2.44
N VAL A 109 9.47 -3.48 3.15
CA VAL A 109 9.34 -2.73 4.41
C VAL A 109 10.06 -1.41 4.23
N GLY A 110 9.36 -0.28 4.33
CA GLY A 110 9.96 1.05 4.11
C GLY A 110 11.07 1.33 5.12
N ASP A 111 10.84 1.07 6.40
CA ASP A 111 11.79 1.33 7.47
C ASP A 111 12.46 0.07 8.03
N VAL A 112 12.15 -0.30 9.28
CA VAL A 112 12.92 -1.26 10.06
C VAL A 112 12.19 -2.59 10.09
N PHE A 113 12.88 -3.65 9.70
CA PHE A 113 12.47 -5.02 9.98
C PHE A 113 13.37 -5.64 11.05
N ASP A 114 12.80 -5.91 12.23
CA ASP A 114 13.48 -6.59 13.35
C ASP A 114 12.74 -7.90 13.73
N GLU A 115 13.35 -9.04 13.42
CA GLU A 115 12.81 -10.38 13.70
C GLU A 115 12.87 -10.78 15.18
N GLU A 116 13.68 -10.10 15.99
CA GLU A 116 13.91 -10.45 17.39
C GLU A 116 13.39 -9.43 18.41
N GLY A 117 13.00 -8.25 17.94
CA GLY A 117 12.76 -7.10 18.79
C GLY A 117 11.71 -6.13 18.27
N ASN A 118 11.74 -4.94 18.87
CA ASN A 118 10.92 -3.82 18.43
C ASN A 118 11.54 -3.24 17.17
N ALA A 119 10.68 -2.79 16.26
CA ALA A 119 11.08 -2.00 15.12
C ALA A 119 10.58 -0.57 15.33
N ASP A 120 11.44 0.41 15.07
CA ASP A 120 11.14 1.83 15.19
C ASP A 120 11.82 2.60 14.06
N GLY A 121 11.00 3.25 13.24
CA GLY A 121 11.40 3.99 12.04
C GLY A 121 10.12 4.45 11.35
N GLY A 122 10.10 5.72 10.94
CA GLY A 122 8.99 6.29 10.17
C GLY A 122 9.53 7.08 8.98
N GLY A 123 8.72 7.27 7.96
CA GLY A 123 9.20 7.83 6.70
C GLY A 123 8.15 8.54 5.87
N ASN A 124 8.47 8.74 4.60
CA ASN A 124 7.45 9.04 3.59
C ASN A 124 7.91 8.26 2.37
N ASP A 125 7.59 7.00 2.39
CA ASP A 125 8.18 5.98 1.56
C ASP A 125 7.29 5.72 0.34
N VAL A 126 7.93 5.20 -0.69
CA VAL A 126 7.23 4.78 -1.91
C VAL A 126 7.60 3.32 -2.15
N LEU A 127 6.63 2.44 -2.01
CA LEU A 127 6.77 1.01 -2.20
C LEU A 127 5.95 0.59 -3.42
N LEU A 128 6.61 -0.04 -4.39
CA LEU A 128 6.00 -0.61 -5.58
C LEU A 128 6.22 -2.13 -5.54
N GLY A 129 5.16 -2.92 -5.37
CA GLY A 129 5.21 -4.38 -5.38
C GLY A 129 5.52 -4.89 -6.78
N GLY A 130 4.60 -4.68 -7.72
CA GLY A 130 4.76 -5.01 -9.12
C GLY A 130 3.89 -6.20 -9.51
N ASP A 131 4.44 -7.15 -10.28
CA ASP A 131 3.73 -8.38 -10.62
C ASP A 131 4.00 -9.44 -9.55
N GLY A 132 3.00 -9.91 -8.81
CA GLY A 132 3.19 -10.90 -7.75
C GLY A 132 2.16 -10.77 -6.65
N SER A 133 2.18 -11.70 -5.69
CA SER A 133 1.46 -11.51 -4.43
C SER A 133 2.41 -10.91 -3.40
N ASP A 134 2.30 -9.60 -3.20
CA ASP A 134 3.27 -8.80 -2.48
C ASP A 134 2.80 -8.42 -1.06
N GLY A 135 3.76 -8.23 -0.16
CA GLY A 135 3.55 -7.69 1.18
C GLY A 135 4.27 -6.36 1.34
N LEU A 136 3.52 -5.27 1.47
CA LEU A 136 4.04 -3.91 1.61
C LEU A 136 3.69 -3.35 2.99
N ILE A 137 4.69 -2.86 3.71
CA ILE A 137 4.57 -2.19 5.01
C ILE A 137 5.31 -0.86 4.87
N GLY A 138 4.59 0.26 4.94
CA GLY A 138 5.19 1.57 4.67
C GLY A 138 6.25 1.97 5.68
N ASP A 139 6.11 1.58 6.95
CA ASP A 139 7.12 1.83 7.98
C ASP A 139 7.76 0.53 8.49
N SER A 140 7.44 0.13 9.73
CA SER A 140 8.24 -0.80 10.52
C SER A 140 7.55 -2.13 10.77
N LEU A 141 8.27 -3.24 10.56
CA LEU A 141 7.85 -4.60 10.89
C LEU A 141 8.65 -5.14 12.08
N SER A 142 7.96 -5.47 13.16
CA SER A 142 8.57 -6.05 14.36
C SER A 142 8.27 -7.54 14.52
N SER A 143 8.94 -8.19 15.48
CA SER A 143 8.65 -9.57 15.82
C SER A 143 7.26 -9.76 16.44
N PHE A 144 6.72 -10.98 16.41
CA PHE A 144 5.38 -11.32 16.96
C PHE A 144 5.20 -11.05 18.47
N PHE A 145 6.27 -10.73 19.21
CA PHE A 145 6.21 -10.43 20.64
C PHE A 145 6.68 -9.01 20.97
N ALA A 146 6.73 -8.14 19.96
CA ALA A 146 7.33 -6.82 20.04
C ALA A 146 6.43 -5.73 19.46
N HIS A 147 6.83 -4.49 19.72
CA HIS A 147 6.13 -3.31 19.22
C HIS A 147 6.76 -2.81 17.93
N GLY A 148 5.94 -2.62 16.89
CA GLY A 148 6.32 -1.88 15.69
C GLY A 148 5.87 -0.43 15.82
N SER A 149 6.76 0.53 15.59
CA SER A 149 6.41 1.94 15.54
C SER A 149 7.03 2.68 14.37
N GLY A 150 6.31 3.65 13.87
CA GLY A 150 6.65 4.38 12.66
C GLY A 150 5.39 5.02 12.15
N GLY A 151 5.47 6.27 11.68
CA GLY A 151 4.37 6.89 10.98
C GLY A 151 4.92 7.71 9.83
N GLY A 152 4.10 7.90 8.81
CA GLY A 152 4.54 8.49 7.57
C GLY A 152 3.39 8.98 6.72
N ASN A 153 3.73 9.59 5.59
CA ASN A 153 2.74 9.70 4.52
C ASN A 153 3.32 8.90 3.37
N ASP A 154 2.89 7.66 3.28
CA ASP A 154 3.47 6.64 2.46
C ASP A 154 2.62 6.42 1.20
N ARG A 155 3.27 5.87 0.18
CA ARG A 155 2.64 5.49 -1.07
C ARG A 155 2.96 4.04 -1.36
N LEU A 156 1.95 3.19 -1.27
CA LEU A 156 2.04 1.77 -1.53
C LEU A 156 1.22 1.45 -2.79
N GLU A 157 1.85 0.81 -3.76
CA GLU A 157 1.20 0.27 -4.96
C GLU A 157 1.47 -1.24 -5.00
N GLY A 158 0.44 -2.07 -4.83
CA GLY A 158 0.54 -3.54 -4.88
C GLY A 158 0.89 -3.99 -6.29
N GLY A 159 0.02 -3.70 -7.25
CA GLY A 159 0.27 -3.94 -8.66
C GLY A 159 -0.63 -5.04 -9.19
N ALA A 160 -0.09 -6.20 -9.53
CA ALA A 160 -0.87 -7.30 -10.07
C ALA A 160 -0.66 -8.58 -9.27
N GLY A 161 -1.69 -9.05 -8.58
CA GLY A 161 -1.72 -10.25 -7.76
C GLY A 161 -2.55 -9.98 -6.50
N ASN A 162 -2.58 -10.91 -5.55
CA ASN A 162 -3.31 -10.62 -4.30
C ASN A 162 -2.31 -10.07 -3.30
N ASP A 163 -2.43 -8.79 -2.99
CA ASP A 163 -1.44 -8.04 -2.24
C ASP A 163 -1.94 -7.71 -0.84
N ARG A 164 -0.97 -7.40 0.02
CA ARG A 164 -1.23 -6.98 1.39
C ARG A 164 -0.49 -5.70 1.69
N LEU A 165 -1.22 -4.62 1.90
CA LEU A 165 -0.68 -3.28 2.12
C LEU A 165 -1.05 -2.80 3.54
N VAL A 166 -0.06 -2.28 4.26
CA VAL A 166 -0.22 -1.61 5.55
C VAL A 166 0.54 -0.29 5.47
N GLY A 167 -0.13 0.85 5.61
CA GLY A 167 0.53 2.15 5.43
C GLY A 167 1.62 2.39 6.46
N ASP A 168 1.43 2.01 7.71
CA ASP A 168 2.47 2.19 8.74
C ASP A 168 3.14 0.86 9.14
N SER A 169 2.88 0.41 10.38
CA SER A 169 3.69 -0.52 11.13
C SER A 169 2.93 -1.79 11.49
N VAL A 170 3.68 -2.88 11.66
CA VAL A 170 3.16 -4.19 12.03
C VAL A 170 3.94 -4.78 13.21
N GLY A 171 3.21 -5.35 14.18
CA GLY A 171 3.83 -5.98 15.35
C GLY A 171 2.86 -6.78 16.21
N GLU A 172 3.31 -7.24 17.38
CA GLU A 172 2.38 -7.72 18.42
C GLU A 172 1.36 -6.63 18.72
N SER A 173 1.90 -5.46 19.05
CA SER A 173 1.22 -4.18 19.03
C SER A 173 1.93 -3.31 17.99
N ALA A 174 1.19 -2.38 17.41
CA ALA A 174 1.72 -1.48 16.41
C ALA A 174 1.23 -0.06 16.68
N SER A 175 2.03 0.92 16.31
CA SER A 175 1.62 2.32 16.34
C SER A 175 2.18 3.09 15.16
N GLY A 176 1.36 3.91 14.53
CA GLY A 176 1.75 4.72 13.39
C GLY A 176 0.65 5.65 12.98
N GLY A 177 0.84 6.42 11.93
CA GLY A 177 -0.26 7.11 11.29
C GLY A 177 0.27 8.19 10.38
N GLY A 178 -0.59 8.64 9.47
CA GLY A 178 -0.32 9.87 8.77
C GLY A 178 -1.27 10.15 7.63
N ARG A 179 -0.84 10.03 6.39
CA ARG A 179 -1.77 10.17 5.27
C ARG A 179 -1.24 9.32 4.16
N ASP A 180 -1.82 8.16 4.04
CA ASP A 180 -1.30 7.12 3.19
C ASP A 180 -2.13 7.01 1.92
N TYR A 181 -1.44 6.62 0.87
CA TYR A 181 -2.05 6.27 -0.39
C TYR A 181 -1.74 4.81 -0.66
N LEU A 182 -2.77 3.98 -0.64
CA LEU A 182 -2.70 2.56 -0.92
C LEU A 182 -3.53 2.26 -2.17
N ASP A 183 -2.92 1.54 -3.11
CA ASP A 183 -3.54 1.11 -4.37
C ASP A 183 -3.22 -0.36 -4.57
N GLY A 184 -4.23 -1.23 -4.39
CA GLY A 184 -4.09 -2.68 -4.50
C GLY A 184 -3.75 -3.09 -5.92
N GLY A 185 -4.50 -2.58 -6.90
CA GLY A 185 -4.23 -2.78 -8.31
C GLY A 185 -5.13 -3.88 -8.89
N GLU A 186 -4.57 -4.89 -9.56
CA GLU A 186 -5.31 -6.07 -10.00
C GLU A 186 -5.15 -7.19 -8.97
N GLY A 187 -6.21 -7.68 -8.34
CA GLY A 187 -5.99 -8.57 -7.21
C GLY A 187 -7.20 -8.97 -6.42
N ASN A 188 -6.95 -9.46 -5.21
CA ASN A 188 -7.90 -9.42 -4.10
C ASN A 188 -7.05 -9.01 -2.92
N ASP A 189 -7.18 -7.75 -2.53
CA ASP A 189 -6.14 -7.10 -1.74
C ASP A 189 -6.62 -6.83 -0.31
N ASP A 190 -5.71 -6.97 0.64
CA ASP A 190 -5.95 -6.64 2.05
C ASP A 190 -5.22 -5.33 2.36
N MET A 191 -5.97 -4.25 2.60
CA MET A 191 -5.42 -2.91 2.80
C MET A 191 -5.83 -2.31 4.15
N ILE A 192 -4.86 -1.70 4.82
CA ILE A 192 -4.99 -1.05 6.12
C ILE A 192 -4.24 0.27 6.02
N GLY A 193 -4.90 1.41 6.19
CA GLY A 193 -4.23 2.70 6.03
C GLY A 193 -3.17 2.93 7.08
N ASP A 194 -3.43 2.61 8.35
CA ASP A 194 -2.43 2.80 9.40
C ASP A 194 -1.71 1.48 9.80
N SER A 195 -1.91 1.04 11.05
CA SER A 195 -1.13 0.05 11.75
C SER A 195 -1.89 -1.25 11.96
N GLN A 196 -1.17 -2.37 11.92
CA GLN A 196 -1.73 -3.68 12.24
C GLN A 196 -1.08 -4.34 13.45
N ALA A 197 -1.93 -4.73 14.41
CA ALA A 197 -1.54 -5.53 15.55
C ALA A 197 -1.91 -7.01 15.38
N LEU A 198 -0.91 -7.88 15.50
CA LEU A 198 -1.04 -9.33 15.32
C LEU A 198 -1.59 -10.06 16.56
N ALA A 199 -1.61 -9.41 17.72
CA ALA A 199 -2.21 -9.97 18.94
C ALA A 199 -2.65 -8.92 19.97
N GLY A 200 -1.96 -7.79 20.01
CA GLY A 200 -2.13 -6.68 20.94
C GLY A 200 -2.94 -5.53 20.34
N ASN A 201 -2.51 -4.30 20.65
CA ASN A 201 -3.22 -3.08 20.25
C ASN A 201 -2.61 -2.48 18.99
N ALA A 202 -3.44 -1.91 18.12
CA ALA A 202 -3.01 -1.02 17.06
C ALA A 202 -3.41 0.41 17.43
N GLU A 203 -2.48 1.34 17.28
CA GLU A 203 -2.73 2.76 17.46
C GLU A 203 -2.40 3.49 16.16
N GLY A 204 -3.29 4.33 15.67
CA GLY A 204 -3.03 5.13 14.48
C GLY A 204 -4.24 5.87 13.98
N ALA A 205 -3.99 6.92 13.22
CA ALA A 205 -5.02 7.64 12.50
C ALA A 205 -4.38 8.36 11.32
N GLY A 206 -5.11 8.40 10.21
CA GLY A 206 -4.65 9.00 8.98
C GLY A 206 -5.62 10.00 8.38
N ASP A 207 -5.53 10.26 7.09
CA ASP A 207 -6.62 10.84 6.27
C ASP A 207 -6.42 10.14 4.93
N ASP A 208 -6.67 8.85 4.90
CA ASP A 208 -6.05 7.93 3.98
C ASP A 208 -6.84 7.77 2.70
N THR A 209 -6.18 7.26 1.67
CA THR A 209 -6.81 6.94 0.40
C THR A 209 -6.48 5.51 0.03
N LEU A 210 -7.49 4.65 0.07
CA LEU A 210 -7.39 3.23 -0.24
C LEU A 210 -8.20 2.93 -1.51
N LEU A 211 -7.53 2.39 -2.53
CA LEU A 211 -8.11 2.03 -3.81
C LEU A 211 -7.94 0.53 -4.06
N GLY A 212 -9.02 -0.24 -4.00
CA GLY A 212 -8.97 -1.71 -4.20
C GLY A 212 -8.56 -2.07 -5.63
N GLY A 213 -9.17 -1.40 -6.61
CA GLY A 213 -8.82 -1.56 -8.02
C GLY A 213 -9.68 -2.60 -8.74
N LEU A 214 -9.06 -3.59 -9.37
CA LEU A 214 -9.75 -4.75 -9.96
C LEU A 214 -9.60 -5.91 -8.98
N GLY A 215 -10.68 -6.63 -8.76
CA GLY A 215 -10.78 -7.58 -7.66
C GLY A 215 -12.21 -7.62 -7.19
N VAL A 216 -12.66 -8.73 -6.64
CA VAL A 216 -14.04 -8.80 -6.09
C VAL A 216 -14.05 -9.11 -4.61
N ASN A 217 -12.86 -9.23 -3.99
CA ASN A 217 -12.76 -9.58 -2.57
C ASN A 217 -11.82 -8.66 -1.80
N ASP A 218 -11.65 -7.41 -2.24
CA ASP A 218 -10.80 -6.45 -1.55
C ASP A 218 -11.35 -6.13 -0.15
N LEU A 219 -10.47 -6.03 0.83
CA LEU A 219 -10.77 -5.62 2.20
C LEU A 219 -10.05 -4.32 2.50
N LEU A 220 -10.81 -3.27 2.77
CA LEU A 220 -10.30 -1.94 3.06
C LEU A 220 -10.63 -1.56 4.51
N ILE A 221 -9.63 -1.14 5.26
CA ILE A 221 -9.74 -0.58 6.61
C ILE A 221 -8.98 0.75 6.56
N GLY A 222 -9.66 1.88 6.76
CA GLY A 222 -9.03 3.19 6.57
C GLY A 222 -7.95 3.46 7.62
N ASP A 223 -8.19 3.15 8.89
CA ASP A 223 -7.18 3.33 9.94
C ASP A 223 -6.54 1.98 10.36
N SER A 224 -6.70 1.60 11.64
CA SER A 224 -5.95 0.58 12.34
C SER A 224 -6.72 -0.73 12.50
N ASP A 225 -5.98 -1.83 12.47
CA ASP A 225 -6.52 -3.18 12.62
C ASP A 225 -5.88 -3.93 13.80
N ALA A 226 -6.71 -4.42 14.74
CA ALA A 226 -6.19 -5.03 15.96
C ALA A 226 -6.91 -6.30 16.41
N TYR A 227 -6.17 -7.15 17.12
CA TYR A 227 -6.72 -8.28 17.87
C TYR A 227 -7.26 -7.88 19.26
N ALA A 228 -6.65 -6.88 19.90
CA ALA A 228 -7.09 -6.35 21.19
C ALA A 228 -7.87 -5.04 21.01
N ASN A 229 -7.22 -3.88 21.07
CA ASN A 229 -7.87 -2.58 20.87
C ASN A 229 -7.28 -1.86 19.66
N ALA A 230 -8.11 -1.19 18.89
CA ALA A 230 -7.70 -0.29 17.82
C ALA A 230 -8.08 1.13 18.22
N THR A 231 -7.13 2.06 18.30
CA THR A 231 -7.42 3.41 18.78
C THR A 231 -6.70 4.49 18.01
N GLY A 232 -7.33 5.66 17.90
CA GLY A 232 -6.83 6.78 17.15
C GLY A 232 -7.83 7.92 17.13
N ASP A 233 -7.59 8.91 16.30
CA ASP A 233 -8.57 9.97 16.04
C ASP A 233 -9.58 9.58 14.93
N GLY A 234 -9.36 8.52 14.13
CA GLY A 234 -10.28 8.01 13.09
C GLY A 234 -9.93 8.39 11.65
N GLY A 235 -9.36 9.59 11.46
CA GLY A 235 -9.02 10.09 10.12
C GLY A 235 -10.21 10.37 9.20
N ASP A 236 -10.13 11.38 8.32
CA ASP A 236 -11.16 11.53 7.27
C ASP A 236 -10.73 10.73 6.03
N ASP A 237 -11.16 9.48 5.93
CA ASP A 237 -10.65 8.54 4.93
C ASP A 237 -11.46 8.49 3.63
N THR A 238 -10.80 8.04 2.56
CA THR A 238 -11.45 7.76 1.26
C THR A 238 -11.15 6.34 0.81
N LEU A 239 -12.17 5.49 0.81
CA LEU A 239 -12.09 4.09 0.42
C LEU A 239 -12.89 3.88 -0.87
N ASP A 240 -12.28 3.38 -1.94
CA ASP A 240 -12.97 2.94 -3.16
C ASP A 240 -12.65 1.46 -3.38
N THR A 241 -13.65 0.59 -3.26
CA THR A 241 -13.53 -0.86 -3.48
C THR A 241 -13.28 -1.22 -4.95
N GLY A 242 -13.30 -0.23 -5.86
CA GLY A 242 -12.87 -0.41 -7.23
C GLY A 242 -13.99 -0.75 -8.20
N ALA A 243 -13.61 -1.10 -9.43
CA ALA A 243 -14.56 -1.23 -10.54
C ALA A 243 -15.33 -2.56 -10.52
N ASP A 244 -14.79 -3.56 -9.84
CA ASP A 244 -15.34 -4.91 -9.72
C ASP A 244 -15.92 -5.18 -8.31
N GLY A 245 -15.64 -4.29 -7.34
CA GLY A 245 -16.21 -4.28 -6.00
C GLY A 245 -15.35 -5.00 -4.96
N GLY A 246 -15.81 -5.03 -3.72
CA GLY A 246 -15.02 -5.52 -2.59
C GLY A 246 -15.72 -6.60 -1.77
N THR A 247 -15.03 -7.08 -0.75
CA THR A 247 -15.69 -7.81 0.36
C THR A 247 -16.25 -6.81 1.36
N ALA A 248 -15.41 -5.90 1.84
CA ALA A 248 -15.77 -4.94 2.87
C ALA A 248 -14.90 -3.69 2.85
N ALA A 249 -15.49 -2.58 3.28
CA ALA A 249 -14.81 -1.33 3.56
C ALA A 249 -15.29 -0.79 4.92
N ILE A 250 -14.33 -0.51 5.80
CA ILE A 250 -14.55 0.05 7.14
C ILE A 250 -13.77 1.35 7.17
N GLY A 251 -14.43 2.49 7.40
CA GLY A 251 -13.77 3.80 7.35
C GLY A 251 -12.68 3.89 8.39
N ASP A 252 -13.00 3.70 9.67
CA ASP A 252 -11.98 3.82 10.71
C ASP A 252 -11.32 2.44 11.06
N HIS A 253 -11.48 2.04 12.33
CA HIS A 253 -10.76 0.96 12.96
C HIS A 253 -11.51 -0.36 12.88
N ASN A 254 -10.76 -1.47 12.86
CA ASN A 254 -11.30 -2.81 12.89
C ASN A 254 -10.73 -3.67 14.03
N ILE A 255 -11.61 -4.45 14.66
CA ILE A 255 -11.22 -5.49 15.62
C ILE A 255 -11.35 -6.87 14.97
N ARG A 256 -10.24 -7.58 14.72
CA ARG A 256 -10.24 -8.90 14.04
C ARG A 256 -10.59 -10.10 14.93
N ASN A 257 -11.03 -9.87 16.15
CA ASN A 257 -11.30 -10.91 17.13
C ASN A 257 -12.69 -10.75 17.74
N GLU A 258 -13.55 -11.77 17.62
CA GLU A 258 -14.91 -11.78 18.20
C GLU A 258 -14.92 -11.66 19.75
N PHE A 259 -13.79 -11.94 20.40
CA PHE A 259 -13.57 -11.72 21.84
C PHE A 259 -12.57 -10.58 22.12
N GLY A 260 -12.34 -9.75 21.11
CA GLY A 260 -11.42 -8.62 21.15
C GLY A 260 -11.92 -7.50 22.06
N GLY A 261 -11.26 -6.35 21.95
CA GLY A 261 -11.53 -5.16 22.74
C GLY A 261 -12.47 -4.17 22.04
N TYR A 262 -12.19 -2.89 22.23
CA TYR A 262 -12.95 -1.80 21.66
C TYR A 262 -12.15 -1.11 20.54
N ALA A 263 -12.88 -0.47 19.63
CA ALA A 263 -12.31 0.54 18.76
C ALA A 263 -12.76 1.95 19.18
N SER A 264 -11.88 2.93 19.07
CA SER A 264 -12.16 4.33 19.44
C SER A 264 -11.32 5.29 18.60
N GLY A 265 -12.00 6.26 18.00
CA GLY A 265 -11.54 7.06 16.87
C GLY A 265 -12.69 7.13 15.88
N SER A 266 -12.92 8.30 15.27
CA SER A 266 -13.89 8.43 14.18
C SER A 266 -13.62 9.67 13.35
N GLY A 267 -13.46 9.56 12.04
CA GLY A 267 -13.47 10.71 11.13
C GLY A 267 -14.51 10.58 10.03
N ARG A 268 -14.56 11.58 9.14
CA ARG A 268 -15.66 11.73 8.18
C ARG A 268 -15.32 10.99 6.91
N ASP A 269 -15.76 9.75 6.84
CA ASP A 269 -15.30 8.84 5.83
C ASP A 269 -16.13 8.91 4.57
N LYS A 270 -15.44 8.65 3.48
CA LYS A 270 -16.05 8.51 2.18
C LYS A 270 -15.78 7.10 1.65
N ILE A 271 -16.83 6.29 1.63
CA ILE A 271 -16.74 4.92 1.16
C ILE A 271 -17.51 4.78 -0.14
N ILE A 272 -16.86 4.17 -1.12
CA ILE A 272 -17.41 3.95 -2.44
C ILE A 272 -17.33 2.46 -2.79
N GLY A 273 -18.51 1.84 -2.86
CA GLY A 273 -18.72 0.46 -3.28
C GLY A 273 -18.50 0.24 -4.77
N GLY A 274 -18.70 -1.00 -5.20
CA GLY A 274 -18.54 -1.46 -6.56
C GLY A 274 -19.86 -1.96 -7.14
N PRO A 275 -19.81 -2.91 -8.09
CA PRO A 275 -20.99 -3.62 -8.58
C PRO A 275 -21.25 -4.95 -7.87
N SER A 276 -20.49 -5.30 -6.82
CA SER A 276 -20.58 -6.59 -6.10
C SER A 276 -21.37 -6.43 -4.80
N ASP A 277 -21.70 -7.53 -4.12
CA ASP A 277 -22.38 -7.44 -2.83
C ASP A 277 -21.36 -7.12 -1.74
N GLU A 278 -21.42 -5.92 -1.13
CA GLU A 278 -20.40 -5.44 -0.20
C GLU A 278 -20.91 -5.16 1.23
N LEU A 279 -19.97 -5.17 2.19
CA LEU A 279 -20.19 -4.77 3.58
C LEU A 279 -19.48 -3.45 3.86
N LEU A 280 -20.24 -2.37 4.05
CA LEU A 280 -19.70 -1.02 4.20
C LEU A 280 -20.07 -0.48 5.58
N ALA A 281 -19.09 0.00 6.34
CA ALA A 281 -19.30 0.66 7.63
C ALA A 281 -18.56 1.99 7.65
N GLY A 282 -19.24 3.09 7.95
CA GLY A 282 -18.66 4.42 7.98
C GLY A 282 -17.57 4.51 9.04
N ASP A 283 -17.91 4.29 10.32
CA ASP A 283 -16.89 4.31 11.37
C ASP A 283 -16.18 2.93 11.53
N SER A 284 -16.16 2.40 12.76
CA SER A 284 -15.42 1.20 13.14
C SER A 284 -16.25 -0.10 13.16
N SER A 285 -15.56 -1.22 12.98
CA SER A 285 -16.07 -2.56 13.30
C SER A 285 -15.65 -2.96 14.72
N VAL A 286 -16.63 -3.12 15.62
CA VAL A 286 -16.40 -3.21 17.07
C VAL A 286 -17.04 -4.44 17.73
N VAL A 287 -16.45 -4.88 18.84
CA VAL A 287 -17.03 -5.89 19.73
C VAL A 287 -17.64 -5.24 20.98
N GLU A 288 -16.91 -4.33 21.62
CA GLU A 288 -17.37 -3.61 22.81
C GLU A 288 -17.96 -2.22 22.49
N SER A 289 -19.28 -2.12 22.53
CA SER A 289 -20.05 -0.91 22.15
C SER A 289 -19.96 0.29 23.10
N GLY A 290 -19.23 0.18 24.21
CA GLY A 290 -19.28 1.15 25.31
C GLY A 290 -18.35 2.35 25.13
N LEU A 291 -17.42 2.25 24.19
CA LEU A 291 -16.33 3.20 23.96
C LEU A 291 -16.22 3.65 22.49
N SER A 292 -17.19 3.30 21.65
CA SER A 292 -17.19 3.72 20.25
C SER A 292 -17.48 5.21 20.10
N SER A 293 -16.82 5.80 19.12
CA SER A 293 -17.03 7.16 18.59
C SER A 293 -17.66 7.06 17.21
N ALA A 294 -18.28 8.14 16.75
CA ALA A 294 -18.92 8.17 15.45
C ALA A 294 -18.89 9.59 14.86
N SER A 295 -18.85 9.69 13.53
CA SER A 295 -18.58 10.93 12.81
C SER A 295 -19.67 11.33 11.82
N ASN A 296 -19.41 11.68 10.56
CA ASN A 296 -20.49 11.89 9.58
C ASN A 296 -19.97 11.38 8.26
N ASP A 297 -20.61 10.35 7.74
CA ASP A 297 -20.02 9.56 6.66
C ASP A 297 -20.83 9.66 5.38
N GLU A 298 -20.15 9.48 4.26
CA GLU A 298 -20.74 9.42 2.93
C GLU A 298 -20.43 8.05 2.32
N ILE A 299 -21.47 7.22 2.20
CA ILE A 299 -21.34 5.86 1.69
C ILE A 299 -22.22 5.70 0.46
N ASP A 300 -21.62 5.28 -0.64
CA ASP A 300 -22.30 4.97 -1.91
C ASP A 300 -21.98 3.53 -2.32
N GLY A 301 -22.92 2.60 -2.10
CA GLY A 301 -22.77 1.18 -2.46
C GLY A 301 -22.67 0.94 -3.97
N ARG A 302 -23.13 1.91 -4.78
CA ARG A 302 -23.21 1.86 -6.25
C ARG A 302 -24.10 0.73 -6.78
N GLY A 303 -23.76 -0.54 -6.63
CA GLY A 303 -24.65 -1.62 -7.01
C GLY A 303 -24.20 -2.98 -6.50
N GLY A 304 -25.11 -3.94 -6.45
CA GLY A 304 -24.92 -5.10 -5.59
C GLY A 304 -26.09 -5.22 -4.65
N ASN A 305 -26.04 -6.14 -3.70
CA ASN A 305 -26.98 -6.17 -2.58
C ASN A 305 -26.19 -5.85 -1.32
N ASP A 306 -26.06 -4.57 -1.04
CA ASP A 306 -25.10 -4.07 -0.08
C ASP A 306 -25.67 -4.04 1.31
N ARG A 307 -24.78 -4.17 2.30
CA ARG A 307 -25.10 -3.86 3.68
C ARG A 307 -24.27 -2.67 4.11
N ILE A 308 -24.96 -1.58 4.41
CA ILE A 308 -24.38 -0.28 4.69
C ILE A 308 -24.73 0.11 6.13
N PHE A 309 -23.71 0.42 6.91
CA PHE A 309 -23.82 1.00 8.24
C PHE A 309 -23.24 2.41 8.20
N GLY A 310 -24.03 3.41 8.61
CA GLY A 310 -23.57 4.79 8.69
C GLY A 310 -22.49 4.93 9.76
N ASP A 311 -22.82 4.52 10.98
CA ASP A 311 -21.88 4.50 12.09
C ASP A 311 -21.22 3.11 12.28
N ASN A 312 -20.63 2.91 13.46
CA ASN A 312 -20.10 1.63 13.94
C ASN A 312 -21.02 0.41 13.73
N ALA A 313 -20.40 -0.69 13.33
CA ALA A 313 -21.05 -2.00 13.17
C ALA A 313 -20.41 -3.06 14.08
N ASP A 314 -21.13 -4.16 14.32
CA ASP A 314 -20.57 -5.28 15.07
C ASP A 314 -19.50 -6.02 14.25
N TYR A 315 -18.69 -6.84 14.94
CA TYR A 315 -17.63 -7.67 14.34
C TYR A 315 -18.03 -8.41 13.04
N PHE A 316 -19.28 -8.86 12.94
CA PHE A 316 -19.77 -9.59 11.76
C PHE A 316 -20.39 -8.70 10.69
N LEU A 317 -20.40 -7.38 10.88
CA LEU A 317 -21.07 -6.38 10.05
C LEU A 317 -22.53 -6.78 9.78
N THR A 318 -23.28 -7.05 10.85
CA THR A 318 -24.69 -7.50 10.84
C THR A 318 -25.64 -6.57 11.55
N THR A 319 -25.16 -5.71 12.45
CA THR A 319 -25.98 -4.75 13.18
C THR A 319 -25.15 -3.51 13.53
N SER A 320 -25.81 -2.35 13.60
CA SER A 320 -25.22 -1.15 14.19
C SER A 320 -24.94 -1.34 15.68
N VAL A 321 -23.89 -0.68 16.18
CA VAL A 321 -23.41 -0.85 17.56
C VAL A 321 -23.08 0.49 18.21
N GLY A 322 -23.47 0.63 19.48
CA GLY A 322 -23.11 1.79 20.29
C GLY A 322 -24.21 2.84 20.37
N THR A 323 -23.86 4.02 20.87
CA THR A 323 -24.79 5.16 21.02
C THR A 323 -24.21 6.48 20.51
N ALA A 324 -22.93 6.47 20.11
CA ALA A 324 -22.40 7.54 19.28
C ALA A 324 -23.03 7.39 17.90
N GLY A 325 -23.28 8.51 17.23
CA GLY A 325 -23.70 8.47 15.85
C GLY A 325 -23.62 9.81 15.14
N GLY A 326 -23.76 9.74 13.82
CA GLY A 326 -23.37 10.77 12.90
C GLY A 326 -24.48 11.54 12.23
N ARG A 327 -24.21 12.06 11.04
CA ARG A 327 -25.25 12.57 10.14
C ARG A 327 -24.92 12.10 8.76
N ASP A 328 -25.33 10.88 8.51
CA ASP A 328 -24.72 10.09 7.46
C ASP A 328 -25.53 10.22 6.18
N ARG A 329 -24.85 10.01 5.07
CA ARG A 329 -25.43 10.03 3.73
C ARG A 329 -25.19 8.66 3.13
N LEU A 330 -26.23 7.84 3.13
CA LEU A 330 -26.17 6.47 2.66
C LEU A 330 -26.93 6.34 1.35
N SER A 331 -26.28 5.78 0.35
CA SER A 331 -26.83 5.45 -0.96
C SER A 331 -26.59 3.97 -1.21
N GLY A 332 -27.65 3.15 -1.33
CA GLY A 332 -27.54 1.73 -1.68
C GLY A 332 -27.08 1.57 -3.12
N GLY A 333 -27.87 2.10 -4.05
CA GLY A 333 -27.53 2.08 -5.46
C GLY A 333 -28.37 1.05 -6.21
N ASP A 334 -27.80 0.38 -7.20
CA ASP A 334 -28.50 -0.64 -7.98
C ASP A 334 -28.53 -2.00 -7.25
N GLY A 335 -29.66 -2.40 -6.71
CA GLY A 335 -29.90 -3.75 -6.20
C GLY A 335 -30.78 -3.76 -4.97
N ALA A 336 -30.65 -4.76 -4.09
CA ALA A 336 -31.52 -4.91 -2.93
C ALA A 336 -30.72 -4.69 -1.64
N ASP A 337 -30.75 -3.46 -1.16
CA ASP A 337 -29.78 -2.99 -0.17
C ASP A 337 -30.37 -2.93 1.24
N SER A 338 -29.47 -3.02 2.22
CA SER A 338 -29.79 -2.89 3.65
C SER A 338 -28.99 -1.74 4.23
N LEU A 339 -29.65 -0.62 4.49
CA LEU A 339 -29.05 0.59 5.05
C LEU A 339 -29.48 0.73 6.51
N SER A 340 -28.51 0.79 7.42
CA SER A 340 -28.68 1.04 8.85
C SER A 340 -27.90 2.29 9.21
N ALA A 341 -28.59 3.42 9.40
CA ALA A 341 -27.90 4.70 9.58
C ALA A 341 -27.16 4.82 10.91
N GLY A 342 -27.77 4.34 12.00
CA GLY A 342 -27.23 4.54 13.34
C GLY A 342 -27.81 5.78 14.05
N PRO A 343 -27.27 6.18 15.20
CA PRO A 343 -27.77 7.32 15.97
C PRO A 343 -27.47 8.70 15.34
N GLY A 344 -28.27 9.18 14.39
CA GLY A 344 -27.94 10.43 13.72
C GLY A 344 -29.10 11.34 13.33
N ASN A 345 -28.89 12.15 12.30
CA ASN A 345 -30.01 12.72 11.55
C ASN A 345 -29.68 12.51 10.09
N ASP A 346 -30.13 11.38 9.58
CA ASP A 346 -29.45 10.75 8.45
C ASP A 346 -30.26 10.89 7.17
N ALA A 347 -29.57 10.71 6.05
CA ALA A 347 -30.16 10.74 4.73
C ALA A 347 -29.90 9.40 4.05
N LEU A 348 -30.97 8.63 3.87
CA LEU A 348 -30.94 7.30 3.26
C LEU A 348 -31.56 7.37 1.86
N ASP A 349 -30.88 6.80 0.88
CA ASP A 349 -31.39 6.55 -0.46
C ASP A 349 -31.18 5.09 -0.85
N GLY A 350 -32.26 4.32 -0.96
CA GLY A 350 -32.16 2.91 -1.36
C GLY A 350 -31.56 2.73 -2.77
N GLY A 351 -31.92 3.63 -3.69
CA GLY A 351 -31.52 3.53 -5.09
C GLY A 351 -32.48 2.66 -5.94
N PRO A 352 -32.10 2.31 -7.17
CA PRO A 352 -32.92 1.45 -8.03
C PRO A 352 -32.67 -0.05 -7.79
N GLY A 353 -33.50 -0.92 -8.36
CA GLY A 353 -33.06 -2.30 -8.67
C GLY A 353 -33.46 -3.40 -7.69
N GLY A 354 -34.01 -3.09 -6.53
CA GLY A 354 -34.47 -4.10 -5.56
C GLY A 354 -35.48 -3.53 -4.58
N PRO A 355 -35.96 -4.34 -3.61
CA PRO A 355 -36.59 -3.80 -2.43
C PRO A 355 -35.51 -3.43 -1.41
N ASP A 356 -35.36 -2.14 -1.15
CA ASP A 356 -34.37 -1.64 -0.21
C ASP A 356 -34.95 -1.53 1.20
N SER A 357 -34.15 -1.92 2.19
CA SER A 357 -34.46 -1.84 3.61
C SER A 357 -33.67 -0.72 4.25
N CYS A 358 -34.33 0.39 4.55
CA CYS A 358 -33.72 1.57 5.15
C CYS A 358 -34.19 1.73 6.61
N ASP A 359 -33.28 1.56 7.56
CA ASP A 359 -33.48 1.84 8.99
C ASP A 359 -32.69 3.08 9.40
N GLY A 360 -33.39 4.18 9.72
CA GLY A 360 -32.76 5.40 10.24
C GLY A 360 -32.35 5.31 11.71
N GLU A 361 -32.73 4.23 12.40
CA GLU A 361 -32.49 4.01 13.83
C GLU A 361 -32.87 5.21 14.73
N SER A 362 -31.90 5.85 15.39
CA SER A 362 -32.16 6.86 16.43
C SER A 362 -31.89 8.25 15.93
N GLY A 363 -32.90 8.93 15.40
CA GLY A 363 -32.65 10.25 14.83
C GLY A 363 -33.87 11.04 14.40
N THR A 364 -33.60 12.07 13.62
CA THR A 364 -34.61 12.70 12.75
C THR A 364 -34.20 12.50 11.31
N ASP A 365 -34.56 11.33 10.79
CA ASP A 365 -33.97 10.82 9.56
C ASP A 365 -34.85 11.13 8.35
N THR A 366 -34.25 11.02 7.17
CA THR A 366 -34.92 11.21 5.90
C THR A 366 -34.59 10.05 4.97
N ALA A 367 -35.61 9.51 4.31
CA ALA A 367 -35.46 8.48 3.30
C ALA A 367 -36.11 8.97 1.99
N THR A 368 -35.49 8.63 0.88
CA THR A 368 -36.08 8.81 -0.44
C THR A 368 -37.22 7.78 -0.67
N ALA A 369 -37.99 7.99 -1.74
CA ALA A 369 -39.09 7.08 -2.09
C ALA A 369 -38.61 5.72 -2.67
N THR A 370 -37.31 5.59 -2.87
CA THR A 370 -36.60 4.37 -3.30
C THR A 370 -36.30 3.45 -2.13
N CYS A 371 -36.54 3.84 -0.88
CA CYS A 371 -36.59 2.88 0.23
C CYS A 371 -37.96 2.17 0.29
N GLU A 372 -38.09 0.94 -0.24
CA GLU A 372 -39.36 0.21 -0.23
C GLU A 372 -39.80 -0.28 1.16
N ALA A 373 -38.84 -0.57 2.04
CA ALA A 373 -39.07 -0.91 3.43
C ALA A 373 -38.35 0.11 4.33
N VAL A 374 -39.12 0.89 5.10
CA VAL A 374 -38.57 1.89 6.02
C VAL A 374 -38.86 1.52 7.47
N LEU A 375 -37.85 1.68 8.33
CA LEU A 375 -37.95 1.62 9.78
C LEU A 375 -37.31 2.87 10.39
N HIS A 376 -37.94 3.43 11.43
CA HIS A 376 -37.51 4.68 12.08
C HIS A 376 -37.39 5.94 11.18
N VAL A 377 -37.89 5.92 9.95
CA VAL A 377 -37.91 7.10 9.04
C VAL A 377 -39.36 7.55 8.72
N PRO A 378 -39.66 8.87 8.57
CA PRO A 378 -41.01 9.41 8.36
C PRO A 378 -41.75 9.04 7.07
#